data_AF-A0A8T4C728-F1
#
_entry.id   AF-A0A8T4C728-F1
#
_cell.length_a   1.000
_cell.length_b   1.000
_cell.length_c   1.000
_cell.angle_alpha   90.00
_cell.angle_beta   90.00
_cell.angle_gamma   90.00
#
_symmetry.space_group_name_H-M   'P 1'
#
loop_
_entity.id
_entity.type
_entity.pdbx_description
1 polymer ?
#
loop_
_entity_poly.entity_id
_entity_poly.type
_entity_poly.pdbx_seq_one_letter_code
_entity_poly.pdbx_strand_id
1 'polypeptide(L)'
;MCFDRIWKLYFCGRNGCFIMFTLMAKLLMSKQVKFSDGRLELMGIRDSFTPGVTFVEIQKELMKSGRQHLIYSSAKKSGYNWFKYMSKVYSGMKQTEAVKWGVDLMSLSGWGIPTLEKLDLEKKITIFNLKNSTVAKLYGKSSTPVDHFFRGLTAGGGSYILNEDLDCVETHCLSKGDGFCRFLVAPINLLEVSSKSLRDDFGR
;
A
#
# COMPACT_ATOMS: atom_id res chain seq x y z
N MET A 1 -30.42 -16.46 28.10
CA MET A 1 -30.72 -15.63 26.91
C MET A 1 -29.95 -14.32 26.98
N CYS A 2 -28.70 -14.25 26.50
CA CYS A 2 -28.06 -12.98 26.05
C CYS A 2 -26.62 -13.10 25.48
N PHE A 3 -26.19 -14.23 24.90
CA PHE A 3 -24.84 -14.31 24.30
C PHE A 3 -24.79 -14.78 22.84
N ASP A 4 -25.85 -15.41 22.32
CA ASP A 4 -25.84 -15.98 20.96
C ASP A 4 -26.34 -15.05 19.84
N ARG A 5 -26.69 -13.80 20.13
CA ARG A 5 -27.24 -12.86 19.13
C ARG A 5 -26.24 -11.85 18.55
N ILE A 6 -25.00 -11.78 19.05
CA ILE A 6 -23.99 -10.83 18.53
C ILE A 6 -23.21 -11.41 17.34
N TRP A 7 -23.15 -12.73 17.18
CA TRP A 7 -22.37 -13.38 16.11
C TRP A 7 -23.07 -13.51 14.76
N LYS A 8 -24.40 -13.33 14.70
CA LYS A 8 -25.19 -13.51 13.46
C LYS A 8 -25.33 -12.27 12.58
N LEU A 9 -24.79 -11.11 12.98
CA LEU A 9 -24.94 -9.85 12.24
C LEU A 9 -23.72 -9.42 11.39
N TYR A 10 -22.60 -10.14 11.44
CA TYR A 10 -21.38 -9.78 10.70
C TYR A 10 -21.08 -10.62 9.46
N PHE A 11 -21.85 -11.67 9.19
CA PHE A 11 -21.70 -12.47 7.97
C PHE A 11 -22.66 -12.00 6.88
N CYS A 12 -22.34 -10.84 6.30
CA CYS A 12 -22.93 -10.44 5.02
C CYS A 12 -21.89 -9.75 4.14
N GLY A 13 -21.52 -10.40 3.03
CA GLY A 13 -21.09 -9.72 1.82
C GLY A 13 -19.62 -9.81 1.43
N ARG A 14 -19.35 -10.70 0.45
CA ARG A 14 -18.25 -10.71 -0.53
C ARG A 14 -16.92 -11.30 -0.06
N ASN A 15 -16.46 -12.28 -0.83
CA ASN A 15 -15.24 -13.12 -0.81
C ASN A 15 -13.93 -12.53 -0.23
N GLY A 16 -13.81 -11.22 0.01
CA GLY A 16 -12.63 -10.59 0.61
C GLY A 16 -12.50 -10.77 2.14
N CYS A 17 -13.61 -10.82 2.88
CA CYS A 17 -13.57 -10.95 4.36
C CYS A 17 -12.99 -12.30 4.81
N PHE A 18 -13.30 -13.37 4.08
CA PHE A 18 -12.84 -14.73 4.38
C PHE A 18 -11.33 -14.90 4.14
N ILE A 19 -10.80 -14.28 3.06
CA ILE A 19 -9.38 -14.32 2.72
C ILE A 19 -8.55 -13.56 3.77
N MET A 20 -9.02 -12.37 4.18
CA MET A 20 -8.35 -11.54 5.20
C MET A 20 -8.28 -12.26 6.56
N PHE A 21 -9.39 -12.89 6.98
CA PHE A 21 -9.42 -13.66 8.22
C PHE A 21 -8.52 -14.90 8.15
N THR A 22 -8.46 -15.57 6.99
CA THR A 22 -7.58 -16.72 6.77
C THR A 22 -6.10 -16.33 6.80
N LEU A 23 -5.72 -15.20 6.21
CA LEU A 23 -4.35 -14.71 6.23
C LEU A 23 -3.95 -14.29 7.65
N MET A 24 -4.75 -13.47 8.33
CA MET A 24 -4.48 -13.07 9.71
C MET A 24 -4.41 -14.28 10.65
N ALA A 25 -5.33 -15.24 10.51
CA ALA A 25 -5.29 -16.48 11.28
C ALA A 25 -4.02 -17.30 10.99
N LYS A 26 -3.61 -17.42 9.73
CA LYS A 26 -2.33 -18.07 9.35
C LYS A 26 -1.12 -17.36 9.96
N LEU A 27 -1.10 -16.02 9.97
CA LEU A 27 -0.01 -15.24 10.57
C LEU A 27 0.05 -15.42 12.09
N LEU A 28 -1.11 -15.44 12.75
CA LEU A 28 -1.21 -15.70 14.19
C LEU A 28 -0.79 -17.13 14.54
N MET A 29 -1.29 -18.13 13.80
CA MET A 29 -0.94 -19.54 14.00
C MET A 29 0.54 -19.84 13.72
N SER A 30 1.15 -19.14 12.77
CA SER A 30 2.58 -19.25 12.47
C SER A 30 3.49 -18.45 13.42
N LYS A 31 2.93 -17.82 14.47
CA LYS A 31 3.65 -16.93 15.40
C LYS A 31 4.38 -15.77 14.70
N GLN A 32 3.88 -15.36 13.52
CA GLN A 32 4.40 -14.23 12.76
C GLN A 32 3.87 -12.90 13.29
N VAL A 33 2.80 -12.90 14.09
CA VAL A 33 2.41 -11.76 14.92
C VAL A 33 2.73 -12.09 16.37
N LYS A 34 3.49 -11.25 17.04
CA LYS A 34 3.87 -11.42 18.45
C LYS A 34 3.48 -10.18 19.26
N PHE A 35 2.83 -10.43 20.39
CA PHE A 35 2.56 -9.44 21.43
C PHE A 35 3.30 -9.91 22.69
N SER A 36 4.34 -9.20 23.09
CA SER A 36 5.12 -9.54 24.29
C SER A 36 5.79 -8.30 24.86
N ASP A 37 5.73 -8.10 26.18
CA ASP A 37 6.43 -7.02 26.90
C ASP A 37 6.18 -5.61 26.31
N GLY A 38 4.93 -5.32 25.94
CA GLY A 38 4.54 -4.05 25.30
C GLY A 38 5.07 -3.87 23.87
N ARG A 39 5.55 -4.95 23.23
CA ARG A 39 6.02 -4.96 21.84
C ARG A 39 4.98 -5.64 20.96
N LEU A 40 4.66 -4.99 19.85
CA LEU A 40 4.03 -5.60 18.71
C LEU A 40 5.13 -5.89 17.67
N GLU A 41 5.22 -7.14 17.24
CA GLU A 41 6.09 -7.54 16.14
C GLU A 41 5.26 -8.23 15.06
N LEU A 42 5.48 -7.81 13.81
CA LEU A 42 4.96 -8.46 12.62
C LEU A 42 6.15 -8.97 11.80
N MET A 43 6.25 -10.29 11.65
CA MET A 43 7.30 -11.00 10.91
C MET A 43 8.72 -10.60 11.35
N GLY A 44 8.92 -10.39 12.65
CA GLY A 44 10.20 -9.99 13.24
C GLY A 44 10.50 -8.49 13.16
N ILE A 45 9.57 -7.68 12.67
CA ILE A 45 9.68 -6.23 12.61
C ILE A 45 8.81 -5.63 13.69
N ARG A 46 9.37 -4.70 14.48
CA ARG A 46 8.61 -3.93 15.44
C ARG A 46 7.60 -3.06 14.70
N ASP A 47 6.34 -3.23 15.06
CA ASP A 47 5.21 -2.51 14.49
C ASP A 47 4.45 -1.80 15.63
N SER A 48 3.50 -0.94 15.27
CA SER A 48 2.66 -0.22 16.21
C SER A 48 1.29 0.06 15.62
N PHE A 49 0.25 -0.06 16.45
CA PHE A 49 -1.08 0.42 16.06
C PHE A 49 -1.14 1.94 16.15
N THR A 50 -0.87 2.60 15.02
CA THR A 50 -1.03 4.04 14.86
C THR A 50 -2.29 4.31 14.05
N PRO A 51 -3.25 5.11 14.55
CA PRO A 51 -4.43 5.49 13.78
C PRO A 51 -4.04 6.12 12.43
N GLY A 52 -4.70 5.71 11.34
CA GLY A 52 -4.43 6.20 9.99
C GLY A 52 -4.48 7.73 9.86
N VAL A 53 -5.32 8.39 10.67
CA VAL A 53 -5.43 9.86 10.72
C VAL A 53 -4.12 10.54 11.10
N THR A 54 -3.30 9.90 11.92
CA THR A 54 -1.99 10.44 12.34
C THR A 54 -1.09 10.66 11.11
N PHE A 55 -1.07 9.71 10.18
CA PHE A 55 -0.28 9.83 8.94
C PHE A 55 -0.79 10.98 8.07
N VAL A 56 -2.11 11.15 7.99
CA VAL A 56 -2.75 12.23 7.23
C VAL A 56 -2.46 13.60 7.84
N GLU A 57 -2.52 13.74 9.16
CA GLU A 57 -2.22 15.01 9.83
C GLU A 57 -0.73 15.38 9.72
N ILE A 58 0.19 14.42 9.89
CA ILE A 58 1.61 14.64 9.61
C ILE A 58 1.82 15.13 8.18
N GLN A 59 1.12 14.51 7.21
CA GLN A 59 1.19 14.93 5.82
C GLN A 59 0.72 16.37 5.62
N LYS A 60 -0.44 16.73 6.16
CA LYS A 60 -0.99 18.08 6.05
C LYS A 60 -0.02 19.11 6.64
N GLU A 61 0.57 18.84 7.80
CA GLU A 61 1.57 19.73 8.40
C GLU A 61 2.82 19.90 7.53
N LEU A 62 3.34 18.82 6.95
CA LEU A 62 4.49 18.90 6.05
C LEU A 62 4.15 19.66 4.75
N MET A 63 2.93 19.52 4.23
CA MET A 63 2.46 20.26 3.06
C MET A 63 2.39 21.76 3.31
N LYS A 64 2.00 22.22 4.51
CA LYS A 64 2.01 23.66 4.86
C LYS A 64 3.40 24.29 4.74
N SER A 65 4.45 23.50 4.93
CA SER A 65 5.85 23.94 4.81
C SER A 65 6.53 23.58 3.48
N GLY A 66 5.79 23.02 2.51
CA GLY A 66 6.34 22.58 1.21
C GLY A 66 7.28 21.36 1.32
N ARG A 67 7.19 20.60 2.42
CA ARG A 67 8.08 19.46 2.73
C ARG A 67 7.44 18.09 2.50
N GLN A 68 6.36 18.03 1.73
CA GLN A 68 5.66 16.77 1.42
C GLN A 68 6.54 15.72 0.72
N HIS A 69 7.59 16.15 0.01
CA HIS A 69 8.58 15.25 -0.59
C HIS A 69 9.28 14.35 0.44
N LEU A 70 9.41 14.81 1.70
CA LEU A 70 10.01 14.03 2.78
C LEU A 70 9.20 12.78 3.12
N ILE A 71 7.87 12.83 2.98
CA ILE A 71 6.98 11.68 3.21
C ILE A 71 7.28 10.62 2.17
N TYR A 72 7.31 11.03 0.91
CA TYR A 72 7.58 10.13 -0.21
C TYR A 72 8.98 9.51 -0.09
N SER A 73 10.03 10.31 0.11
CA SER A 73 11.41 9.80 0.18
C SER A 73 11.62 8.89 1.40
N SER A 74 11.02 9.22 2.54
CA SER A 74 11.09 8.39 3.74
C SER A 74 10.36 7.06 3.53
N ALA A 75 9.15 7.09 2.97
CA ALA A 75 8.39 5.89 2.66
C ALA A 75 9.08 5.02 1.59
N LYS A 76 9.72 5.61 0.57
CA LYS A 76 10.53 4.88 -0.43
C LYS A 76 11.70 4.15 0.22
N LYS A 77 12.46 4.83 1.08
CA LYS A 77 13.55 4.19 1.82
C LYS A 77 13.05 3.07 2.73
N SER A 78 11.94 3.30 3.45
CA SER A 78 11.34 2.30 4.34
C SER A 78 10.83 1.08 3.56
N GLY A 79 10.11 1.29 2.46
CA GLY A 79 9.62 0.21 1.59
C GLY A 79 10.74 -0.66 1.03
N TYR A 80 11.81 -0.02 0.53
CA TYR A 80 12.99 -0.75 0.05
C TYR A 80 13.62 -1.62 1.15
N ASN A 81 13.90 -1.02 2.32
CA ASN A 81 14.52 -1.73 3.43
C ASN A 81 13.63 -2.84 3.99
N TRP A 82 12.31 -2.64 3.96
CA TRP A 82 11.36 -3.63 4.41
C TRP A 82 11.38 -4.88 3.54
N PHE A 83 11.25 -4.72 2.22
CA PHE A 83 11.35 -5.86 1.30
C PHE A 83 12.73 -6.51 1.32
N LYS A 84 13.80 -5.72 1.55
CA LYS A 84 15.15 -6.25 1.79
C LYS A 84 15.26 -7.12 3.02
N TYR A 85 14.62 -6.73 4.11
CA TYR A 85 14.56 -7.57 5.30
C TYR A 85 13.72 -8.82 5.04
N MET A 86 12.56 -8.67 4.38
CA MET A 86 11.66 -9.78 4.13
C MET A 86 12.21 -10.84 3.18
N SER A 87 13.01 -10.46 2.20
CA SER A 87 13.68 -11.45 1.35
C SER A 87 14.72 -12.31 2.10
N LYS A 88 15.25 -11.82 3.23
CA LYS A 88 16.14 -12.61 4.10
C LYS A 88 15.35 -13.61 4.94
N VAL A 89 14.17 -13.20 5.41
CA VAL A 89 13.27 -14.07 6.20
C VAL A 89 12.62 -15.12 5.30
N TYR A 90 12.27 -14.75 4.07
CA TYR A 90 11.61 -15.61 3.09
C TYR A 90 12.50 -15.80 1.86
N SER A 91 13.60 -16.54 2.02
CA SER A 91 14.54 -16.83 0.92
C SER A 91 13.89 -17.65 -0.19
N GLY A 92 14.14 -17.30 -1.44
CA GLY A 92 13.71 -18.08 -2.62
C GLY A 92 12.34 -17.68 -3.20
N MET A 93 11.67 -16.67 -2.66
CA MET A 93 10.42 -16.14 -3.21
C MET A 93 10.64 -15.53 -4.60
N LYS A 94 9.79 -15.88 -5.57
CA LYS A 94 9.84 -15.28 -6.91
C LYS A 94 9.36 -13.83 -6.87
N GLN A 95 9.83 -13.00 -7.80
CA GLN A 95 9.43 -11.58 -7.88
C GLN A 95 7.91 -11.41 -7.96
N THR A 96 7.22 -12.25 -8.74
CA THR A 96 5.75 -12.21 -8.86
C THR A 96 5.04 -12.50 -7.55
N GLU A 97 5.56 -13.44 -6.76
CA GLU A 97 5.04 -13.79 -5.44
C GLU A 97 5.29 -12.65 -4.45
N ALA A 98 6.47 -12.02 -4.50
CA ALA A 98 6.80 -10.87 -3.66
C ALA A 98 5.89 -9.66 -3.94
N VAL A 99 5.61 -9.36 -5.21
CA VAL A 99 4.65 -8.30 -5.58
C VAL A 99 3.26 -8.61 -5.06
N LYS A 100 2.77 -9.83 -5.29
CA LYS A 100 1.44 -10.25 -4.83
C LYS A 100 1.33 -10.21 -3.30
N TRP A 101 2.36 -10.69 -2.60
CA TRP A 101 2.43 -10.66 -1.15
C TRP A 101 2.39 -9.22 -0.62
N GLY A 102 3.12 -8.29 -1.23
CA GLY A 102 3.08 -6.87 -0.87
C GLY A 102 1.68 -6.26 -1.02
N VAL A 103 1.00 -6.61 -2.11
CA VAL A 103 -0.39 -6.20 -2.38
C VAL A 103 -1.34 -6.76 -1.29
N ASP A 104 -1.26 -8.05 -0.98
CA ASP A 104 -2.10 -8.68 0.03
C ASP A 104 -1.85 -8.08 1.43
N LEU A 105 -0.60 -7.79 1.76
CA LEU A 105 -0.19 -7.20 3.02
C LEU A 105 -0.72 -5.77 3.19
N MET A 106 -0.79 -4.98 2.12
CA MET A 106 -1.41 -3.66 2.17
C MET A 106 -2.90 -3.74 2.55
N SER A 107 -3.62 -4.75 2.05
CA SER A 107 -5.00 -5.01 2.46
C SER A 107 -5.09 -5.39 3.94
N LEU A 108 -4.21 -6.30 4.37
CA LEU A 108 -4.18 -6.79 5.75
C LEU A 108 -3.89 -5.67 6.75
N SER A 109 -2.99 -4.74 6.41
CA SER A 109 -2.64 -3.59 7.23
C SER A 109 -3.71 -2.48 7.24
N GLY A 110 -4.85 -2.68 6.58
CA GLY A 110 -6.00 -1.77 6.69
C GLY A 110 -5.89 -0.51 5.81
N TRP A 111 -5.07 -0.53 4.76
CA TRP A 111 -4.85 0.64 3.91
C TRP A 111 -5.83 0.77 2.74
N GLY A 112 -6.57 -0.29 2.46
CA GLY A 112 -7.61 -0.35 1.44
C GLY A 112 -7.71 -1.74 0.85
N ILE A 113 -8.32 -1.85 -0.34
CA ILE A 113 -8.51 -3.10 -1.06
C ILE A 113 -7.77 -2.99 -2.39
N PRO A 114 -6.54 -3.50 -2.48
CA PRO A 114 -5.77 -3.41 -3.70
C PRO A 114 -6.12 -4.51 -4.70
N THR A 115 -5.92 -4.19 -5.97
CA THR A 115 -6.00 -5.13 -7.09
C THR A 115 -4.83 -4.87 -8.03
N LEU A 116 -4.01 -5.89 -8.25
CA LEU A 116 -2.95 -5.84 -9.26
C LEU A 116 -3.59 -5.88 -10.65
N GLU A 117 -3.36 -4.85 -11.45
CA GLU A 117 -3.86 -4.78 -12.82
C GLU A 117 -2.82 -5.24 -13.83
N LYS A 118 -1.56 -4.81 -13.65
CA LYS A 118 -0.46 -5.17 -14.53
C LYS A 118 0.82 -5.40 -13.74
N LEU A 119 1.54 -6.46 -14.12
CA LEU A 119 2.93 -6.70 -13.71
C LEU A 119 3.71 -7.12 -14.94
N ASP A 120 4.63 -6.28 -15.38
CA ASP A 120 5.54 -6.49 -16.50
C ASP A 120 6.97 -6.49 -15.95
N LEU A 121 7.52 -7.68 -15.76
CA LEU A 121 8.84 -7.86 -15.14
C LEU A 121 9.98 -7.42 -16.06
N GLU A 122 9.77 -7.49 -17.38
CA GLU A 122 10.75 -7.09 -18.38
C GLU A 122 10.85 -5.57 -18.43
N LYS A 123 9.71 -4.88 -18.56
CA LYS A 123 9.66 -3.42 -18.60
C LYS A 123 9.72 -2.76 -17.22
N LYS A 124 9.71 -3.56 -16.15
CA LYS A 124 9.70 -3.09 -14.75
C LYS A 124 8.50 -2.20 -14.43
N ILE A 125 7.34 -2.53 -15.01
CA ILE A 125 6.10 -1.78 -14.84
C ILE A 125 5.15 -2.55 -13.94
N THR A 126 4.67 -1.91 -12.88
CA THR A 126 3.59 -2.42 -12.05
C THR A 126 2.46 -1.40 -11.99
N ILE A 127 1.23 -1.84 -12.21
CA ILE A 127 0.03 -1.03 -12.07
C ILE A 127 -0.91 -1.73 -11.10
N PHE A 128 -1.33 -1.01 -10.08
CA PHE A 128 -2.35 -1.48 -9.15
C PHE A 128 -3.35 -0.40 -8.83
N ASN A 129 -4.57 -0.84 -8.57
CA ASN A 129 -5.66 0.02 -8.10
C ASN A 129 -5.87 -0.24 -6.61
N LEU A 130 -6.31 0.79 -5.89
CA LEU A 130 -6.63 0.74 -4.47
C LEU A 130 -8.02 1.30 -4.26
N LYS A 131 -8.99 0.41 -4.02
CA LYS A 131 -10.32 0.80 -3.56
C LYS A 131 -10.26 1.10 -2.07
N ASN A 132 -11.14 1.97 -1.59
CA ASN A 132 -11.24 2.28 -0.17
C ASN A 132 -9.89 2.72 0.46
N SER A 133 -9.09 3.54 -0.25
CA SER A 133 -7.82 4.06 0.31
C SER A 133 -8.09 4.80 1.62
N THR A 134 -7.48 4.32 2.70
CA THR A 134 -7.57 4.92 4.04
C THR A 134 -7.00 6.34 4.04
N VAL A 135 -5.87 6.56 3.36
CA VAL A 135 -5.24 7.89 3.26
C VAL A 135 -6.17 8.86 2.55
N ALA A 136 -6.65 8.52 1.35
CA ALA A 136 -7.49 9.43 0.57
C ALA A 136 -8.82 9.76 1.27
N LYS A 137 -9.45 8.76 1.91
CA LYS A 137 -10.69 8.97 2.67
C LYS A 137 -10.50 9.90 3.88
N LEU A 138 -9.43 9.68 4.65
CA LEU A 138 -9.14 10.49 5.84
C LEU A 138 -8.61 11.88 5.48
N TYR A 139 -7.93 12.03 4.35
CA TYR A 139 -7.48 13.32 3.86
C TYR A 139 -8.64 14.23 3.48
N GLY A 140 -9.69 13.66 2.85
CA GLY A 140 -10.84 14.41 2.35
C GLY A 140 -10.64 14.89 0.91
N LYS A 141 -11.43 15.89 0.49
CA LYS A 141 -11.38 16.43 -0.88
C LYS A 141 -10.06 17.17 -1.14
N SER A 142 -9.51 16.99 -2.33
CA SER A 142 -8.27 17.62 -2.80
C SER A 142 -8.33 17.84 -4.31
N SER A 143 -7.63 18.86 -4.81
CA SER A 143 -7.44 19.07 -6.26
C SER A 143 -6.35 18.17 -6.85
N THR A 144 -5.47 17.63 -6.01
CA THR A 144 -4.34 16.78 -6.42
C THR A 144 -4.41 15.41 -5.75
N PRO A 145 -3.74 14.37 -6.31
CA PRO A 145 -3.54 13.11 -5.61
C PRO A 145 -2.79 13.36 -4.29
N VAL A 146 -3.11 12.58 -3.27
CA VAL A 146 -2.65 12.84 -1.89
C VAL A 146 -1.89 11.68 -1.29
N ASP A 147 -1.79 10.53 -1.95
CA ASP A 147 -1.27 9.32 -1.31
C ASP A 147 0.26 9.21 -1.40
N HIS A 148 0.96 10.20 -0.83
CA HIS A 148 2.42 10.31 -0.89
C HIS A 148 3.13 9.16 -0.17
N PHE A 149 2.55 8.69 0.94
CA PHE A 149 3.09 7.57 1.69
C PHE A 149 3.03 6.28 0.86
N PHE A 150 1.88 5.93 0.25
CA PHE A 150 1.80 4.72 -0.56
C PHE A 150 2.62 4.78 -1.84
N ARG A 151 2.66 5.95 -2.49
CA ARG A 151 3.57 6.15 -3.61
C ARG A 151 5.00 5.83 -3.22
N GLY A 152 5.49 6.40 -2.12
CA GLY A 152 6.84 6.14 -1.65
C GLY A 152 7.05 4.66 -1.33
N LEU A 153 6.17 4.08 -0.50
CA LEU A 153 6.28 2.69 -0.07
C LEU A 153 6.34 1.70 -1.25
N THR A 154 5.49 1.90 -2.26
CA THR A 154 5.42 1.01 -3.43
C THR A 154 6.54 1.25 -4.43
N ALA A 155 7.01 2.49 -4.60
CA ALA A 155 8.24 2.77 -5.34
C ALA A 155 9.45 2.05 -4.71
N GLY A 156 9.59 2.14 -3.38
CA GLY A 156 10.70 1.52 -2.65
C GLY A 156 10.67 0.00 -2.70
N GLY A 157 9.51 -0.59 -2.37
CA GLY A 157 9.33 -2.04 -2.44
C GLY A 157 9.51 -2.58 -3.85
N GLY A 158 8.90 -1.93 -4.85
CA GLY A 158 9.06 -2.30 -6.25
C GLY A 158 10.52 -2.23 -6.71
N SER A 159 11.25 -1.18 -6.29
CA SER A 159 12.67 -1.03 -6.62
C SER A 159 13.51 -2.20 -6.12
N TYR A 160 13.26 -2.64 -4.88
CA TYR A 160 13.94 -3.80 -4.33
C TYR A 160 13.57 -5.09 -5.06
N ILE A 161 12.27 -5.34 -5.25
CA ILE A 161 11.77 -6.59 -5.83
C ILE A 161 12.26 -6.76 -7.28
N LEU A 162 12.19 -5.68 -8.06
CA LEU A 162 12.48 -5.71 -9.49
C LEU A 162 13.96 -5.40 -9.83
N ASN A 163 14.76 -5.10 -8.80
CA ASN A 163 16.18 -4.77 -8.87
C ASN A 163 16.48 -3.63 -9.86
N GLU A 164 15.76 -2.53 -9.69
CA GLU A 164 15.83 -1.31 -10.52
C GLU A 164 15.44 -0.09 -9.67
N ASP A 165 15.92 1.11 -9.99
CA ASP A 165 15.40 2.32 -9.32
C ASP A 165 14.06 2.76 -9.93
N LEU A 166 12.97 2.50 -9.21
CA LEU A 166 11.61 2.78 -9.64
C LEU A 166 11.01 3.96 -8.87
N ASP A 167 10.12 4.68 -9.52
CA ASP A 167 9.29 5.73 -8.91
C ASP A 167 7.81 5.35 -9.05
N CYS A 168 6.94 6.03 -8.33
CA CYS A 168 5.51 5.81 -8.33
C CYS A 168 4.73 7.12 -8.48
N VAL A 169 3.79 7.12 -9.43
CA VAL A 169 2.80 8.18 -9.60
C VAL A 169 1.41 7.67 -9.28
N GLU A 170 0.67 8.44 -8.48
CA GLU A 170 -0.76 8.26 -8.29
C GLU A 170 -1.50 9.01 -9.41
N THR A 171 -2.12 8.28 -10.32
CA THR A 171 -2.78 8.83 -11.52
C THR A 171 -4.26 9.13 -11.28
N HIS A 172 -4.90 8.37 -10.39
CA HIS A 172 -6.28 8.56 -9.95
C HIS A 172 -6.30 8.56 -8.42
N CYS A 173 -7.19 9.34 -7.81
CA CYS A 173 -7.29 9.46 -6.36
C CYS A 173 -8.74 9.68 -5.89
N LEU A 174 -9.17 8.94 -4.87
CA LEU A 174 -10.49 9.15 -4.25
C LEU A 174 -10.68 10.59 -3.76
N SER A 175 -9.62 11.24 -3.25
CA SER A 175 -9.68 12.64 -2.80
C SER A 175 -9.96 13.63 -3.92
N LYS A 176 -9.61 13.30 -5.18
CA LYS A 176 -9.94 14.08 -6.37
C LYS A 176 -11.38 13.86 -6.84
N GLY A 177 -12.06 12.84 -6.33
CA GLY A 177 -13.37 12.39 -6.81
C GLY A 177 -13.31 11.22 -7.80
N ASP A 178 -12.14 10.63 -8.04
CA ASP A 178 -12.02 9.41 -8.84
C ASP A 178 -12.66 8.22 -8.11
N GLY A 179 -13.06 7.16 -8.83
CA GLY A 179 -13.73 5.99 -8.23
C GLY A 179 -12.81 5.06 -7.42
N PHE A 180 -11.49 5.21 -7.57
CA PHE A 180 -10.44 4.49 -6.86
C PHE A 180 -9.10 5.23 -6.96
N CYS A 181 -8.13 4.88 -6.13
CA CYS A 181 -6.76 5.34 -6.29
C CYS A 181 -6.02 4.43 -7.27
N ARG A 182 -5.20 4.96 -8.18
CA ARG A 182 -4.43 4.17 -9.16
C ARG A 182 -2.97 4.56 -9.12
N PHE A 183 -2.11 3.56 -9.01
CA PHE A 183 -0.68 3.74 -8.87
C PHE A 183 0.05 3.07 -10.04
N LEU A 184 0.96 3.82 -10.65
CA LEU A 184 1.89 3.35 -11.66
C LEU A 184 3.29 3.38 -11.07
N VAL A 185 3.94 2.21 -10.97
CA VAL A 185 5.33 2.06 -10.53
C VAL A 185 6.16 1.68 -11.74
N ALA A 186 7.16 2.49 -12.08
CA ALA A 186 8.01 2.28 -13.25
C ALA A 186 9.33 3.08 -13.14
N PRO A 187 10.33 2.81 -14.00
CA PRO A 187 11.48 3.69 -14.19
C PRO A 187 11.03 5.11 -14.58
N ILE A 188 11.78 6.13 -14.13
CA ILE A 188 11.37 7.53 -14.24
C ILE A 188 11.11 7.98 -15.70
N ASN A 189 11.93 7.52 -16.64
CA ASN A 189 11.78 7.79 -18.07
C ASN A 189 10.45 7.27 -18.64
N LEU A 190 9.93 6.14 -18.14
CA LEU A 190 8.65 5.59 -18.56
C LEU A 190 7.47 6.31 -17.92
N LEU A 191 7.64 6.86 -16.72
CA LEU A 191 6.61 7.68 -16.06
C LEU A 191 6.40 9.00 -16.78
N GLU A 192 7.46 9.63 -17.29
CA GLU A 192 7.35 10.85 -18.08
C GLU A 192 6.56 10.61 -19.37
N VAL A 193 6.87 9.52 -20.10
CA VAL A 193 6.14 9.12 -21.30
C VAL A 193 4.69 8.77 -20.98
N SER A 194 4.44 8.01 -19.91
CA SER A 194 3.08 7.67 -19.49
C SER A 194 2.29 8.89 -19.02
N SER A 195 2.94 9.87 -18.40
CA SER A 195 2.26 11.11 -17.98
C SER A 195 1.88 11.99 -19.17
N LYS A 196 2.66 11.95 -20.26
CA LYS A 196 2.29 12.57 -21.55
C LYS A 196 1.14 11.81 -22.21
N SER A 197 1.25 10.48 -22.35
CA SER A 197 0.18 9.69 -22.95
C SER A 197 -1.13 9.75 -22.15
N LEU A 198 -1.07 9.75 -20.81
CA LEU A 198 -2.25 9.97 -19.96
C LEU A 198 -2.81 11.38 -20.11
N ARG A 199 -1.99 12.41 -20.35
CA ARG A 199 -2.49 13.76 -20.69
C ARG A 199 -3.12 13.79 -22.08
N ASP A 200 -2.66 12.96 -23.00
CA ASP A 200 -3.21 12.87 -24.35
C ASP A 200 -4.53 12.06 -24.37
N ASP A 201 -4.60 10.97 -23.60
CA ASP A 201 -5.79 10.11 -23.43
C ASP A 201 -6.89 10.78 -22.59
N PHE A 202 -6.51 11.70 -21.69
CA PHE A 202 -7.41 12.55 -20.91
C PHE A 202 -7.29 14.03 -21.32
N GLY A 203 -6.97 14.27 -22.60
CA GLY A 203 -6.80 15.60 -23.16
C GLY A 203 -8.08 16.43 -23.11
N ARG A 204 -8.13 17.37 -22.17
CA ARG A 204 -9.22 18.34 -21.91
C ARG A 204 -10.47 17.76 -21.27
#